data_AF-A0A4P6PG13-F1
#
_entry.id   AF-A0A4P6PG13-F1
#
_cell.length_a   1.000
_cell.length_b   1.000
_cell.length_c   1.000
_cell.angle_alpha   90.00
_cell.angle_beta   90.00
_cell.angle_gamma   90.00
#
_symmetry.space_group_name_H-M   'P 1'
#
loop_
_entity.id
_entity.type
_entity.pdbx_description
1 polymer ?
#
loop_
_entity_poly.entity_id
_entity_poly.type
_entity_poly.pdbx_seq_one_letter_code
_entity_poly.pdbx_strand_id
1 'polypeptide(L)'
;MALIKCPECKSKVSDKADSCPTCGFNISSYTPPVKPEKRELTPEEQKKANKGCLIGIVVLLILAAIGSLIPDEDKKSSSSSPNNSGLTLQAMKVVRHQLQDYGNANFIMSSIQTTKVSDKYYVIGEFDSKNAFGAKVRSTFAVEFIKNSGSGYKATHVQIK
;
A
#
# COMPACT_ATOMS: atom_id res chain seq x y z
N MET A 1 22.70 -20.39 4.56
CA MET A 1 22.58 -19.52 3.37
C MET A 1 21.58 -18.43 3.72
N ALA A 2 21.96 -17.16 3.65
CA ALA A 2 21.07 -16.07 4.00
C ALA A 2 20.44 -15.51 2.73
N LEU A 3 19.11 -15.40 2.68
CA LEU A 3 18.48 -14.67 1.59
C LEU A 3 18.55 -13.17 1.89
N ILE A 4 19.30 -12.44 1.07
CA ILE A 4 19.31 -10.98 1.07
C ILE A 4 18.20 -10.45 0.16
N LYS A 5 17.84 -9.18 0.33
CA LYS A 5 16.93 -8.49 -0.59
C LYS A 5 17.75 -7.79 -1.65
N CYS A 6 17.42 -8.03 -2.92
CA CYS A 6 17.99 -7.27 -4.03
C CYS A 6 17.67 -5.77 -3.85
N PRO A 7 18.65 -4.85 -3.98
CA PRO A 7 18.42 -3.42 -3.80
C PRO A 7 17.50 -2.83 -4.88
N GLU A 8 17.51 -3.40 -6.08
CA GLU A 8 16.67 -2.95 -7.21
C GLU A 8 15.24 -3.50 -7.12
N CYS A 9 15.06 -4.82 -7.21
CA CYS A 9 13.74 -5.43 -7.34
C CYS A 9 13.15 -5.93 -6.02
N LYS A 10 13.89 -5.85 -4.90
CA LYS A 10 13.48 -6.30 -3.56
C LYS A 10 13.14 -7.80 -3.44
N SER A 11 13.43 -8.58 -4.49
CA SER A 11 13.30 -10.04 -4.48
C SER A 11 14.31 -10.66 -3.53
N LYS A 12 13.94 -11.78 -2.92
CA LYS A 12 14.83 -12.56 -2.05
C LYS A 12 15.82 -13.33 -2.92
N VAL A 13 17.09 -13.08 -2.74
CA VAL A 13 18.20 -13.68 -3.50
C VAL A 13 19.27 -14.17 -2.53
N SER A 14 20.09 -15.15 -2.92
CA SER A 14 21.16 -15.62 -2.05
C SER A 14 22.20 -14.52 -1.84
N ASP A 15 22.74 -14.47 -0.62
CA ASP A 15 23.91 -13.67 -0.24
C ASP A 15 25.17 -13.94 -1.08
N LYS A 16 25.21 -15.04 -1.85
CA LYS A 16 26.33 -15.43 -2.72
C LYS A 16 26.05 -15.27 -4.22
N ALA A 17 24.89 -14.75 -4.61
CA ALA A 17 24.56 -14.61 -6.02
C ALA A 17 25.35 -13.44 -6.64
N ASP A 18 26.03 -13.66 -7.77
CA ASP A 18 26.72 -12.58 -8.51
C ASP A 18 25.71 -11.56 -9.06
N SER A 19 24.57 -12.06 -9.54
CA SER A 19 23.49 -11.24 -10.11
C SER A 19 22.13 -11.74 -9.66
N CYS A 20 21.18 -10.82 -9.54
CA CYS A 20 19.79 -11.12 -9.24
C CYS A 20 19.16 -11.86 -10.43
N PRO A 21 18.63 -13.09 -10.26
CA PRO A 21 17.97 -13.82 -11.34
C PRO A 21 16.64 -13.19 -11.77
N THR A 22 16.02 -12.35 -10.93
CA THR A 22 14.73 -11.73 -11.21
C THR A 22 14.85 -10.46 -12.05
N CYS A 23 15.92 -9.68 -11.88
CA CYS A 23 16.06 -8.37 -12.54
C CYS A 23 17.41 -8.13 -13.21
N GLY A 24 18.36 -9.07 -13.11
CA GLY A 24 19.68 -8.96 -13.71
C GLY A 24 20.67 -8.04 -12.98
N PHE A 25 20.30 -7.45 -11.83
CA PHE A 25 21.17 -6.54 -11.09
C PHE A 25 22.40 -7.26 -10.51
N ASN A 26 23.61 -6.72 -10.71
CA ASN A 26 24.85 -7.29 -10.20
C ASN A 26 25.01 -7.01 -8.69
N ILE A 27 24.85 -8.04 -7.88
CA ILE A 27 24.87 -7.98 -6.42
C ILE A 27 26.32 -7.98 -5.89
N SER A 28 27.26 -8.63 -6.59
CA SER A 28 28.65 -8.72 -6.12
C SER A 28 29.36 -7.35 -6.09
N SER A 29 28.91 -6.41 -6.93
CA SER A 29 29.38 -5.02 -6.96
C SER A 29 28.74 -4.10 -5.90
N TYR A 30 27.73 -4.57 -5.16
CA TYR A 30 26.98 -3.74 -4.22
C TYR A 30 27.57 -3.80 -2.81
N THR A 31 28.23 -2.73 -2.39
CA THR A 31 28.69 -2.54 -1.00
C THR A 31 27.57 -1.87 -0.19
N PRO A 32 26.88 -2.58 0.73
CA PRO A 32 25.91 -1.93 1.59
C PRO A 32 26.62 -0.92 2.52
N PRO A 33 26.02 0.25 2.80
CA PRO A 33 26.57 1.19 3.76
C PRO A 33 26.60 0.55 5.16
N VAL A 34 27.78 0.51 5.75
CA VAL A 34 28.05 -0.05 7.08
C VAL A 34 27.22 0.71 8.12
N LYS A 35 26.24 0.03 8.73
CA LYS A 35 25.53 0.57 9.89
C LYS A 35 26.48 0.52 11.10
N PRO A 36 26.68 1.63 11.83
CA PRO A 36 27.52 1.62 13.01
C PRO A 36 26.95 0.69 14.07
N GLU A 37 27.80 -0.25 14.47
CA GLU A 37 27.65 -1.24 15.52
C GLU A 37 27.33 -0.56 16.87
N LYS A 38 26.19 -0.94 17.47
CA LYS A 38 25.84 -0.54 18.84
C LYS A 38 26.86 -1.18 19.79
N ARG A 39 27.72 -0.36 20.38
CA ARG A 39 28.53 -0.74 21.55
C ARG A 39 27.60 -0.95 22.75
N GLU A 40 27.63 -2.15 23.30
CA GLU A 40 27.10 -2.50 24.61
C GLU A 40 28.00 -1.87 25.68
N LEU A 41 27.43 -1.05 26.57
CA LEU A 41 28.02 -0.67 27.84
C LEU A 41 26.94 -0.73 28.92
N THR A 42 27.39 -1.18 30.08
CA THR A 42 26.76 -1.73 31.27
C THR A 42 25.78 -0.82 32.04
N PRO A 43 24.96 -1.41 32.94
CA PRO A 43 23.91 -0.72 33.68
C PRO A 43 24.48 -0.08 34.96
N GLU A 44 24.34 1.24 35.09
CA GLU A 44 24.58 1.96 36.34
C GLU A 44 23.43 2.93 36.60
N GLU A 45 23.03 2.97 37.87
CA GLU A 45 21.75 3.39 38.41
C GLU A 45 21.51 4.90 38.38
N GLN A 46 20.27 5.33 38.05
CA GLN A 46 19.78 6.66 38.47
C GLN A 46 18.32 6.60 38.92
N LYS A 47 18.17 6.52 40.25
CA LYS A 47 16.93 6.73 41.00
C LYS A 47 16.54 8.21 40.91
N LYS A 48 15.41 8.53 40.29
CA LYS A 48 14.76 9.86 40.42
C LYS A 48 13.29 9.69 40.79
N ALA A 49 12.92 10.29 41.91
CA ALA A 49 11.59 10.23 42.51
C ALA A 49 10.54 10.92 41.61
N ASN A 50 9.52 10.19 41.18
CA ASN A 50 8.41 10.71 40.39
C ASN A 50 7.19 10.98 41.29
N LYS A 51 6.91 12.25 41.57
CA LYS A 51 5.55 12.71 41.94
C LYS A 51 4.76 13.06 40.66
N GLY A 52 4.67 12.10 39.73
CA GLY A 52 4.02 12.26 38.42
C GLY A 52 2.70 11.48 38.27
N CYS A 53 2.27 10.73 39.29
CA CYS A 53 1.13 9.82 39.17
C CYS A 53 -0.24 10.52 39.33
N LEU A 54 -0.32 11.59 40.13
CA LEU A 54 -1.60 12.23 40.46
C LEU A 54 -2.18 13.08 39.32
N ILE A 55 -1.34 13.79 38.57
CA ILE A 55 -1.79 14.63 37.44
C ILE A 55 -2.32 13.77 36.29
N GLY A 56 -1.68 12.62 36.02
CA GLY A 56 -2.14 11.68 34.99
C GLY A 56 -3.53 11.13 35.29
N ILE A 57 -3.81 10.80 36.56
CA ILE A 57 -5.12 10.27 36.98
C ILE A 57 -6.22 11.35 36.85
N VAL A 58 -5.93 12.60 37.23
CA VAL A 58 -6.91 13.70 37.10
C VAL A 58 -7.23 13.99 35.63
N VAL A 59 -6.21 14.01 34.75
CA VAL A 59 -6.43 14.22 33.31
C VAL A 59 -7.23 13.07 32.68
N LEU A 60 -6.96 11.83 33.08
CA LEU A 60 -7.66 10.65 32.56
C LEU A 60 -9.13 10.60 33.03
N LEU A 61 -9.41 11.02 34.27
CA LEU A 61 -10.78 11.14 34.77
C LEU A 61 -11.56 12.27 34.08
N ILE A 62 -10.91 13.40 33.79
CA ILE A 62 -11.53 14.49 33.03
C ILE A 62 -11.84 14.04 31.60
N LEU A 63 -10.91 13.34 30.93
CA LEU A 63 -11.14 12.81 29.58
C LEU A 63 -12.26 11.75 29.54
N ALA A 64 -12.34 10.89 30.56
CA ALA A 64 -13.41 9.90 30.67
C ALA A 64 -14.78 10.54 30.96
N ALA A 65 -14.82 11.59 31.78
CA ALA A 65 -16.06 12.32 32.08
C ALA A 65 -16.60 13.10 30.87
N ILE A 66 -15.70 13.69 30.06
CA ILE A 66 -16.08 14.39 28.82
C ILE A 66 -16.49 13.39 27.74
N GLY A 67 -15.84 12.22 27.67
CA GLY A 67 -16.18 11.16 26.71
C GLY A 67 -17.62 10.64 26.80
N SER A 68 -18.22 10.65 28.00
CA SER A 68 -19.60 10.19 28.22
C SER A 68 -20.70 11.18 27.79
N LEU A 69 -20.34 12.42 27.44
CA LEU A 69 -21.29 13.43 26.93
C LEU A 69 -21.23 13.59 25.40
N ILE A 70 -20.31 12.89 24.74
CA ILE A 70 -20.20 12.90 23.29
C ILE A 70 -21.00 11.68 22.80
N PRO A 71 -22.13 11.86 22.09
CA PRO A 71 -22.74 10.73 21.39
C PRO A 71 -21.69 10.11 20.47
N ASP A 72 -21.61 8.78 20.40
CA ASP A 72 -20.68 8.05 19.53
C ASP A 72 -20.79 8.54 18.08
N GLU A 73 -20.02 9.56 17.75
CA GLU A 73 -19.62 9.79 16.39
C GLU A 73 -18.62 8.67 16.10
N ASP A 74 -19.14 7.60 15.51
CA ASP A 74 -18.36 6.61 14.77
C ASP A 74 -17.18 7.35 14.16
N LYS A 75 -15.95 6.95 14.51
CA LYS A 75 -14.75 7.49 13.88
C LYS A 75 -14.76 7.16 12.40
N LYS A 76 -15.53 7.91 11.61
CA LYS A 76 -15.38 8.06 10.18
C LYS A 76 -14.17 8.93 9.98
N SER A 77 -13.03 8.25 9.86
CA SER A 77 -11.96 8.74 9.02
C SER A 77 -12.58 9.23 7.70
N SER A 78 -12.50 10.54 7.47
CA SER A 78 -12.52 11.19 6.15
C SER A 78 -13.55 10.67 5.13
N SER A 79 -14.62 11.43 4.95
CA SER A 79 -15.37 11.59 3.69
C SER A 79 -14.47 11.42 2.45
N SER A 80 -14.71 10.51 1.51
CA SER A 80 -15.89 10.46 0.64
C SER A 80 -15.95 9.13 -0.16
N SER A 81 -17.17 8.75 -0.55
CA SER A 81 -17.55 7.75 -1.56
C SER A 81 -17.94 6.34 -1.04
N PRO A 82 -19.12 5.82 -1.41
CA PRO A 82 -19.68 4.58 -0.88
C PRO A 82 -18.87 3.37 -1.37
N ASN A 83 -18.25 2.62 -0.44
CA ASN A 83 -17.98 1.18 -0.53
C ASN A 83 -17.43 0.57 -1.85
N ASN A 84 -16.70 1.34 -2.67
CA ASN A 84 -16.11 0.88 -3.94
C ASN A 84 -14.58 0.84 -3.95
N SER A 85 -13.90 1.18 -2.85
CA SER A 85 -12.43 1.18 -2.76
C SER A 85 -11.83 -0.20 -3.09
N GLY A 86 -12.51 -1.28 -2.70
CA GLY A 86 -12.10 -2.65 -3.01
C GLY A 86 -12.14 -2.97 -4.51
N LEU A 87 -13.23 -2.62 -5.22
CA LEU A 87 -13.32 -2.85 -6.67
C LEU A 87 -12.32 -1.99 -7.43
N THR A 88 -12.16 -0.74 -7.03
CA THR A 88 -11.20 0.18 -7.65
C THR A 88 -9.77 -0.34 -7.51
N LEU A 89 -9.39 -0.85 -6.33
CA LEU A 89 -8.09 -1.49 -6.12
C LEU A 89 -7.92 -2.76 -6.95
N GLN A 90 -8.95 -3.61 -7.01
CA GLN A 90 -8.94 -4.81 -7.84
C GLN A 90 -8.81 -4.48 -9.33
N ALA A 91 -9.52 -3.46 -9.81
CA ALA A 91 -9.46 -3.01 -11.20
C ALA A 91 -8.04 -2.57 -11.56
N MET A 92 -7.42 -1.70 -10.74
CA MET A 92 -6.04 -1.29 -10.97
C MET A 92 -5.08 -2.48 -10.98
N LYS A 93 -5.27 -3.46 -10.09
CA LYS A 93 -4.42 -4.66 -10.05
C LYS A 93 -4.55 -5.49 -11.32
N VAL A 94 -5.77 -5.71 -11.78
CA VAL A 94 -6.06 -6.45 -13.02
C VAL A 94 -5.48 -5.72 -14.23
N VAL A 95 -5.69 -4.41 -14.33
CA VAL A 95 -5.12 -3.59 -15.41
C VAL A 95 -3.60 -3.64 -15.39
N ARG A 96 -2.96 -3.47 -14.23
CA ARG A 96 -1.49 -3.59 -14.12
C ARG A 96 -0.98 -4.91 -14.67
N HIS A 97 -1.63 -6.03 -14.35
CA HIS A 97 -1.24 -7.35 -14.85
C HIS A 97 -1.30 -7.49 -16.37
N GLN A 98 -2.02 -6.62 -17.08
CA GLN A 98 -2.09 -6.62 -18.54
C GLN A 98 -1.08 -5.69 -19.22
N LEU A 99 -0.39 -4.82 -18.46
CA LEU A 99 0.57 -3.89 -19.00
C LEU A 99 1.95 -4.54 -19.14
N GLN A 100 2.63 -4.28 -20.25
CA GLN A 100 4.03 -4.69 -20.46
C GLN A 100 4.95 -4.10 -19.37
N ASP A 101 4.64 -2.89 -18.91
CA ASP A 101 5.36 -2.19 -17.84
C ASP A 101 4.55 -2.16 -16.53
N TYR A 102 4.36 -3.35 -15.94
CA TYR A 102 3.57 -3.59 -14.72
C TYR A 102 3.89 -2.62 -13.57
N GLY A 103 5.17 -2.22 -13.44
CA GLY A 103 5.67 -1.42 -12.30
C GLY A 103 5.49 0.09 -12.44
N ASN A 104 5.36 0.62 -13.66
CA ASN A 104 5.41 2.07 -13.91
C ASN A 104 4.06 2.70 -14.28
N ALA A 105 2.96 1.95 -14.24
CA ALA A 105 1.63 2.47 -14.54
C ALA A 105 1.11 3.42 -13.44
N ASN A 106 0.85 4.67 -13.80
CA ASN A 106 0.34 5.70 -12.91
C ASN A 106 -1.16 5.93 -13.15
N PHE A 107 -2.00 5.55 -12.19
CA PHE A 107 -3.46 5.66 -12.32
C PHE A 107 -3.94 7.02 -11.81
N ILE A 108 -4.79 7.68 -12.60
CA ILE A 108 -5.30 9.02 -12.30
C ILE A 108 -6.54 8.89 -11.42
N MET A 109 -6.37 8.92 -10.10
CA MET A 109 -7.44 8.65 -9.14
C MET A 109 -8.69 9.53 -9.34
N SER A 110 -8.50 10.80 -9.71
CA SER A 110 -9.60 11.74 -9.97
C SER A 110 -10.46 11.38 -11.18
N SER A 111 -9.92 10.60 -12.12
CA SER A 111 -10.65 10.14 -13.31
C SER A 111 -11.42 8.83 -13.07
N ILE A 112 -11.14 8.13 -11.97
CA ILE A 112 -11.68 6.79 -11.76
C ILE A 112 -13.10 6.87 -11.22
N GLN A 113 -14.01 6.25 -11.95
CA GLN A 113 -15.42 6.15 -11.61
C GLN A 113 -15.81 4.69 -11.49
N THR A 114 -16.70 4.40 -10.53
CA THR A 114 -17.31 3.09 -10.38
C THR A 114 -18.81 3.22 -10.55
N THR A 115 -19.37 2.48 -11.51
CA THR A 115 -20.79 2.49 -11.82
C THR A 115 -21.35 1.08 -11.69
N LYS A 116 -22.51 0.94 -11.05
CA LYS A 116 -23.23 -0.33 -11.00
C LYS A 116 -24.38 -0.29 -12.00
N VAL A 117 -24.47 -1.30 -12.86
CA VAL A 117 -25.57 -1.48 -13.81
C VAL A 117 -26.10 -2.90 -13.63
N SER A 118 -27.33 -3.03 -13.12
CA SER A 118 -27.93 -4.32 -12.75
C SER A 118 -27.03 -5.10 -11.76
N ASP A 119 -26.53 -6.28 -12.13
CA ASP A 119 -25.62 -7.10 -11.31
C ASP A 119 -24.14 -6.98 -11.70
N LYS A 120 -23.83 -6.02 -12.58
CA LYS A 120 -22.48 -5.75 -13.07
C LYS A 120 -21.95 -4.46 -12.49
N TYR A 121 -20.65 -4.45 -12.21
CA TYR A 121 -19.91 -3.29 -11.75
C TYR A 121 -18.88 -2.91 -12.79
N TYR A 122 -18.84 -1.65 -13.16
CA TYR A 122 -17.92 -1.09 -14.14
C TYR A 122 -16.97 -0.13 -13.42
N VAL A 123 -15.67 -0.36 -13.55
CA VAL A 123 -14.64 0.55 -13.08
C VAL A 123 -13.93 1.11 -14.29
N ILE A 124 -14.05 2.41 -14.51
CA ILE A 124 -13.50 3.11 -15.68
C ILE A 124 -12.61 4.23 -15.17
N GLY A 125 -11.50 4.47 -15.85
CA GLY A 125 -10.64 5.61 -15.55
C GLY A 125 -9.44 5.69 -16.47
N GLU A 126 -8.56 6.63 -16.17
CA GLU A 126 -7.36 6.88 -16.97
C GLU A 126 -6.10 6.51 -16.20
N PHE A 127 -5.08 6.11 -16.95
CA PHE A 127 -3.74 5.87 -16.43
C PHE A 127 -2.69 6.24 -17.46
N ASP A 128 -1.52 6.65 -16.97
CA ASP A 128 -0.36 6.91 -17.79
C ASP A 128 0.59 5.69 -17.69
N SER A 129 1.05 5.16 -18.82
CA SER A 129 2.03 4.07 -18.87
C SER A 129 3.05 4.28 -19.97
N LYS A 130 4.19 3.59 -19.91
CA LYS A 130 5.20 3.66 -20.97
C LYS A 130 4.84 2.70 -22.10
N ASN A 131 4.89 3.18 -23.33
CA ASN A 131 4.84 2.31 -24.51
C ASN A 131 6.21 1.65 -24.76
N ALA A 132 6.31 0.81 -25.80
CA ALA A 132 7.54 0.11 -26.17
C ALA A 132 8.73 1.05 -26.51
N PHE A 133 8.45 2.32 -26.82
CA PHE A 133 9.46 3.35 -27.11
C PHE A 133 9.85 4.17 -25.87
N GLY A 134 9.31 3.84 -24.69
CA GLY A 134 9.59 4.53 -23.43
C GLY A 134 8.84 5.85 -23.23
N ALA A 135 7.98 6.25 -24.17
CA ALA A 135 7.15 7.45 -24.03
C ALA A 135 5.97 7.19 -23.10
N LYS A 136 5.65 8.16 -22.23
CA LYS A 136 4.44 8.11 -21.39
C LYS A 136 3.21 8.43 -22.23
N VAL A 137 2.28 7.49 -22.28
CA VAL A 137 1.02 7.60 -23.00
C VAL A 137 -0.12 7.47 -21.99
N ARG A 138 -1.12 8.34 -22.12
CA ARG A 138 -2.36 8.26 -21.37
C ARG A 138 -3.32 7.31 -22.08
N SER A 139 -3.85 6.36 -21.34
CA SER A 139 -4.79 5.36 -21.81
C SER A 139 -5.99 5.30 -20.88
N THR A 140 -7.12 4.87 -21.43
CA THR A 140 -8.35 4.65 -20.67
C THR A 140 -8.53 3.16 -20.44
N PHE A 141 -8.87 2.78 -19.22
CA PHE A 141 -9.23 1.41 -18.90
C PHE A 141 -10.70 1.32 -18.50
N ALA A 142 -11.30 0.17 -18.77
CA ALA A 142 -12.61 -0.23 -18.28
C ALA A 142 -12.57 -1.68 -17.84
N VAL A 143 -12.98 -1.97 -16.60
CA VAL A 143 -13.07 -3.31 -16.06
C VAL A 143 -14.51 -3.60 -15.63
N GLU A 144 -15.05 -4.69 -16.15
CA GLU A 144 -16.34 -5.25 -15.72
C GLU A 144 -16.11 -6.30 -14.64
N PHE A 145 -16.90 -6.21 -13.57
CA PHE A 145 -16.96 -7.18 -12.49
C PHE A 145 -18.37 -7.71 -12.31
N ILE A 146 -18.46 -9.00 -11.97
CA ILE A 146 -19.69 -9.63 -11.49
C ILE A 146 -19.49 -10.05 -10.04
N LYS A 147 -20.52 -9.89 -9.21
CA LYS A 147 -20.51 -10.37 -7.84
C LYS A 147 -20.58 -11.90 -7.84
N ASN A 148 -19.59 -12.56 -7.24
CA ASN A 148 -19.60 -14.01 -7.08
C ASN A 148 -20.52 -14.39 -5.90
N SER A 149 -20.98 -15.64 -5.78
CA SER A 149 -21.90 -16.11 -4.72
C SER A 149 -21.35 -15.94 -3.27
N GLY A 150 -20.11 -15.47 -3.09
CA GLY A 150 -19.53 -15.06 -1.81
C GLY A 150 -19.32 -13.54 -1.68
N SER A 151 -18.36 -13.12 -0.84
CA SER A 151 -18.01 -11.69 -0.64
C SER A 151 -17.07 -11.10 -1.71
N GLY A 152 -16.73 -11.86 -2.74
CA GLY A 152 -15.75 -11.48 -3.77
C GLY A 152 -16.35 -11.02 -5.09
N TYR A 153 -15.56 -10.25 -5.84
CA TYR A 153 -15.85 -9.83 -7.21
C TYR A 153 -14.95 -10.60 -8.19
N LYS A 154 -15.49 -10.96 -9.35
CA LYS A 154 -14.72 -11.57 -10.44
C LYS A 154 -14.70 -10.61 -11.63
N ALA A 155 -13.51 -10.24 -12.09
CA ALA A 155 -13.36 -9.50 -13.34
C ALA A 155 -13.76 -10.41 -14.51
N THR A 156 -14.72 -9.96 -15.32
CA THR A 156 -15.21 -10.71 -16.48
C THR A 156 -14.67 -10.19 -17.78
N HIS A 157 -14.42 -8.88 -17.86
CA HIS A 157 -13.97 -8.24 -19.07
C HIS A 157 -13.10 -7.02 -18.74
N VAL A 158 -11.99 -6.87 -19.46
CA VAL A 158 -11.02 -5.80 -19.29
C VAL A 158 -10.76 -5.20 -20.66
N GLN A 159 -10.93 -3.88 -20.78
CA GLN A 159 -10.59 -3.13 -21.98
C GLN A 159 -9.60 -2.04 -21.61
N ILE A 160 -8.56 -1.90 -22.44
CA ILE A 160 -7.58 -0.82 -22.37
C ILE A 160 -7.54 -0.21 -23.77
N LYS A 161 -7.73 1.11 -23.85
CA LYS A 161 -7.70 1.90 -25.09
C LYS A 161 -6.63 2.96 -25.02
#